data_AF-A0A6C0AN59-F1
#
_entry.id   AF-A0A6C0AN59-F1
#
_cell.length_a   1.000
_cell.length_b   1.000
_cell.length_c   1.000
_cell.angle_alpha   90.00
_cell.angle_beta   90.00
_cell.angle_gamma   90.00
#
_symmetry.space_group_name_H-M   'P 1'
#
loop_
_entity.id
_entity.type
_entity.pdbx_description
1 polymer ?
#
loop_
_entity_poly.entity_id
_entity_poly.type
_entity_poly.pdbx_seq_one_letter_code
_entity_poly.pdbx_strand_id
1 'polypeptide(L)'
;MSFLAYKKQEANLQQRFANSNISVTVEPIDSTDLYYTDGDASASNCKIVINKFKYIYVPQLIYNISNEHKKILEEWITYVKSQG
;
A
#
# COMPACT_ATOMS: atom_id res chain seq x y z
N MET A 1 -13.10 2.38 0.80
CA MET A 1 -12.12 3.39 1.25
C MET A 1 -11.46 4.00 0.03
N SER A 2 -11.31 5.32 -0.04
CA SER A 2 -10.72 6.00 -1.20
C SER A 2 -9.20 6.11 -1.09
N PHE A 3 -8.50 6.34 -2.22
CA PHE A 3 -7.08 6.71 -2.25
C PHE A 3 -6.74 7.82 -1.24
N LEU A 4 -7.55 8.89 -1.19
CA LEU A 4 -7.32 10.02 -0.30
C LEU A 4 -7.35 9.62 1.18
N ALA A 5 -8.18 8.67 1.57
CA ALA A 5 -8.23 8.18 2.95
C ALA A 5 -6.93 7.44 3.32
N TYR A 6 -6.38 6.63 2.41
CA TYR A 6 -5.08 5.99 2.59
C TYR A 6 -3.93 7.00 2.58
N LYS A 7 -3.95 7.98 1.67
CA LYS A 7 -2.91 9.01 1.57
C LYS A 7 -2.81 9.86 2.83
N LYS A 8 -3.94 10.19 3.47
CA LYS A 8 -3.97 10.90 4.76
C LYS A 8 -3.24 10.16 5.88
N GLN A 9 -3.12 8.83 5.77
CA GLN A 9 -2.48 7.96 6.78
C GLN A 9 -1.07 7.49 6.37
N GLU A 10 -0.47 8.11 5.35
CA GLU A 10 0.89 7.77 4.88
C GLU A 10 1.95 7.95 5.98
N ALA A 11 1.88 9.01 6.77
CA ALA A 11 2.83 9.24 7.86
C ALA A 11 2.75 8.12 8.92
N ASN A 12 1.54 7.61 9.22
CA ASN A 12 1.37 6.47 10.11
C ASN A 12 1.98 5.20 9.52
N LEU A 13 1.84 4.98 8.20
CA LEU A 13 2.47 3.87 7.50
C LEU A 13 3.99 3.95 7.60
N GLN A 14 4.56 5.12 7.33
CA GLN A 14 6.01 5.37 7.41
C GLN A 14 6.57 5.09 8.81
N GLN A 15 5.86 5.51 9.87
CA GLN A 15 6.25 5.21 11.25
C GLN A 15 6.31 3.71 11.54
N ARG A 16 5.40 2.92 10.97
CA ARG A 16 5.39 1.45 11.15
C ARG A 16 6.58 0.76 10.48
N PHE A 17 7.16 1.37 9.44
CA PHE A 17 8.36 0.88 8.73
C PHE A 17 9.66 1.57 9.17
N ALA A 18 9.61 2.51 10.13
CA ALA A 18 10.75 3.36 10.51
C ALA A 18 11.98 2.58 10.98
N ASN A 19 11.79 1.39 11.56
CA ASN A 19 12.87 0.55 12.07
C ASN A 19 13.55 -0.30 10.97
N SER A 20 13.04 -0.30 9.74
CA SER A 20 13.41 -1.30 8.73
C SER A 20 14.33 -0.80 7.61
N ASN A 21 14.88 0.43 7.67
CA ASN A 21 15.57 1.08 6.55
C ASN A 21 14.75 1.01 5.23
N ILE A 22 13.42 1.00 5.38
CA ILE A 22 12.45 0.89 4.30
C ILE A 22 11.71 2.22 4.22
N SER A 23 11.69 2.80 3.02
CA SER A 23 10.84 3.93 2.68
C SER A 23 9.53 3.43 2.07
N VAL A 24 8.42 4.04 2.46
CA VAL A 24 7.08 3.71 1.96
C VAL A 24 6.31 4.99 1.61
N THR A 25 5.66 4.99 0.43
CA THR A 25 4.74 6.04 -0.01
C THR A 25 3.44 5.42 -0.48
N VAL A 26 2.34 6.17 -0.34
CA VAL A 26 1.02 5.84 -0.88
C VAL A 26 0.81 6.68 -2.14
N GLU A 27 0.56 5.98 -3.24
CA GLU A 27 0.41 6.55 -4.57
C GLU A 27 -0.90 6.07 -5.21
N PRO A 28 -1.49 6.85 -6.14
CA PRO A 28 -2.66 6.41 -6.89
C PRO A 28 -2.30 5.23 -7.80
N ILE A 29 -3.33 4.46 -8.19
CA ILE A 29 -3.21 3.51 -9.29
C ILE A 29 -3.18 4.30 -10.61
N ASP A 30 -2.21 4.03 -11.46
CA ASP A 30 -2.10 4.59 -12.81
C ASP A 30 -2.29 3.51 -13.89
N SER A 31 -2.31 3.93 -15.15
CA SER A 31 -2.53 3.02 -16.29
C SER A 31 -1.43 1.98 -16.45
N THR A 32 -0.20 2.30 -16.05
CA THR A 32 0.95 1.40 -16.11
C THR A 32 0.80 0.27 -15.10
N ASP A 33 0.27 0.55 -13.92
CA ASP A 33 -0.04 -0.49 -12.93
C ASP A 33 -1.03 -1.51 -13.47
N LEU A 34 -2.08 -1.06 -14.16
CA LEU A 34 -3.07 -1.95 -14.77
C LEU A 34 -2.42 -2.87 -15.81
N TYR A 35 -1.50 -2.34 -16.62
CA TYR A 35 -0.76 -3.13 -17.59
C TYR A 35 0.12 -4.20 -16.93
N TYR A 36 0.88 -3.85 -15.89
CA TYR A 36 1.79 -4.80 -15.23
C TYR A 36 1.11 -5.84 -14.34
N THR A 37 -0.15 -5.61 -13.99
CA THR A 37 -0.95 -6.50 -13.14
C THR A 37 -2.02 -7.27 -13.91
N ASP A 38 -1.98 -7.25 -15.25
CA ASP A 38 -3.02 -7.83 -16.12
C ASP A 38 -4.44 -7.36 -15.74
N GLY A 39 -4.56 -6.12 -15.23
CA GLY A 39 -5.79 -5.50 -14.80
C GLY A 39 -6.17 -5.70 -13.33
N ASP A 40 -5.48 -6.54 -12.56
CA ASP A 40 -5.85 -6.85 -11.17
C ASP A 40 -5.80 -5.62 -10.25
N ALA A 41 -4.90 -4.67 -10.53
CA ALA A 41 -4.82 -3.41 -9.78
C ALA A 41 -6.09 -2.55 -9.89
N SER A 42 -7.00 -2.83 -10.83
CA SER A 42 -8.28 -2.09 -10.98
C SER A 42 -9.21 -2.20 -9.77
N ALA A 43 -9.13 -3.29 -9.01
CA ALA A 43 -9.90 -3.47 -7.77
C ALA A 43 -9.18 -2.91 -6.53
N SER A 44 -8.01 -2.27 -6.71
CA SER A 44 -7.25 -1.63 -5.65
C SER A 44 -7.53 -0.13 -5.58
N ASN A 45 -7.51 0.41 -4.37
CA ASN A 45 -7.75 1.83 -4.10
C ASN A 45 -6.48 2.68 -4.25
N CYS A 46 -5.30 2.08 -4.05
CA CYS A 46 -4.00 2.73 -4.13
C CYS A 46 -2.87 1.69 -4.23
N LYS A 47 -1.67 2.15 -4.58
CA LYS A 47 -0.43 1.37 -4.45
C LYS A 47 0.42 1.91 -3.31
N ILE A 48 1.12 1.02 -2.63
CA ILE A 48 2.19 1.34 -1.69
C ILE A 48 3.50 1.09 -2.42
N VAL A 49 4.31 2.12 -2.53
CA VAL A 49 5.64 2.04 -3.12
C VAL A 49 6.66 1.86 -2.02
N ILE A 50 7.35 0.73 -2.03
CA ILE A 50 8.39 0.37 -1.07
C ILE A 50 9.75 0.56 -1.73
N ASN A 51 10.60 1.41 -1.16
CA ASN A 51 11.94 1.73 -1.66
C ASN A 51 11.99 2.16 -3.14
N LYS A 52 10.91 2.73 -3.69
CA LYS A 52 10.78 3.11 -5.12
C LYS A 52 10.81 1.98 -6.15
N PHE A 53 10.89 0.72 -5.73
CA PHE A 53 11.06 -0.42 -6.66
C PHE A 53 10.01 -1.52 -6.50
N LYS A 54 9.29 -1.53 -5.38
CA LYS A 54 8.28 -2.56 -5.11
C LYS A 54 6.91 -1.90 -4.93
N TYR A 55 5.90 -2.45 -5.59
CA TYR A 55 4.54 -1.90 -5.62
C TYR A 55 3.57 -2.91 -5.03
N ILE A 56 2.86 -2.50 -3.98
CA ILE A 56 1.85 -3.32 -3.31
C ILE A 56 0.48 -2.68 -3.49
N TYR A 57 -0.47 -3.44 -4.02
CA TYR A 57 -1.79 -2.93 -4.37
C TYR A 57 -2.79 -3.18 -3.25
N VAL A 58 -3.40 -2.12 -2.70
CA VAL A 58 -4.27 -2.18 -1.51
C VAL A 58 -5.74 -2.13 -1.92
N PRO A 59 -6.63 -2.99 -1.40
CA PRO A 59 -6.43 -3.88 -0.25
C PRO A 59 -6.00 -5.30 -0.59
N GLN A 60 -5.81 -5.62 -1.87
CA GLN A 60 -5.59 -6.99 -2.34
C GLN A 60 -4.23 -7.57 -1.91
N LEU A 61 -3.25 -6.71 -1.59
CA LEU A 61 -1.88 -7.05 -1.23
C LEU A 61 -1.21 -7.98 -2.25
N ILE A 62 -1.41 -7.68 -3.54
CA ILE A 62 -0.83 -8.44 -4.66
C ILE A 62 0.71 -8.30 -4.63
N TYR A 63 1.41 -9.37 -5.04
CA TYR A 63 2.87 -9.59 -5.10
C TYR A 63 3.59 -10.11 -3.85
N ASN A 64 4.82 -10.60 -4.06
CA ASN A 64 5.70 -11.19 -3.05
C ASN A 64 6.09 -10.18 -1.95
N ILE A 65 5.32 -10.19 -0.87
CA ILE A 65 5.59 -9.48 0.38
C ILE A 65 6.02 -10.51 1.43
N SER A 66 7.00 -10.16 2.27
CA SER A 66 7.34 -10.99 3.43
C SER A 66 6.19 -11.02 4.43
N ASN A 67 5.97 -12.14 5.13
CA ASN A 67 4.88 -12.26 6.10
C ASN A 67 4.87 -11.14 7.15
N GLU A 68 6.05 -10.67 7.56
CA GLU A 68 6.21 -9.53 8.47
C GLU A 68 5.64 -8.23 7.90
N HIS A 69 6.07 -7.83 6.69
CA HIS A 69 5.56 -6.63 6.05
C HIS A 69 4.07 -6.76 5.72
N LYS A 70 3.61 -7.96 5.34
CA LYS A 70 2.19 -8.23 5.08
C LYS A 70 1.35 -7.91 6.32
N LYS A 71 1.77 -8.40 7.49
CA LYS A 71 1.10 -8.13 8.76
C LYS A 71 1.04 -6.63 9.08
N ILE A 72 2.16 -5.90 8.92
CA ILE A 72 2.20 -4.45 9.13
C ILE A 72 1.18 -3.74 8.23
N LEU A 73 1.11 -4.14 6.96
CA LEU A 73 0.18 -3.56 5.99
C LEU A 73 -1.28 -3.89 6.31
N GLU A 74 -1.59 -5.12 6.71
CA GLU A 74 -2.94 -5.53 7.13
C GLU A 74 -3.41 -4.75 8.37
N GLU A 75 -2.54 -4.58 9.37
CA GLU A 75 -2.83 -3.76 10.55
C GLU A 75 -3.03 -2.29 10.19
N TRP A 76 -2.19 -1.74 9.31
CA TRP A 76 -2.35 -0.37 8.84
C TRP A 76 -3.63 -0.18 8.03
N ILE A 77 -3.98 -1.11 7.14
CA ILE A 77 -5.23 -1.08 6.37
C ILE A 77 -6.44 -1.10 7.31
N THR A 78 -6.39 -1.95 8.35
CA THR A 78 -7.44 -2.04 9.37
C THR A 78 -7.55 -0.73 10.15
N TYR A 79 -6.42 -0.15 10.54
CA TYR A 79 -6.38 1.17 11.17
C TYR A 79 -6.99 2.25 10.27
N VAL A 80 -6.61 2.33 8.99
CA VAL A 80 -7.16 3.32 8.06
C VAL A 80 -8.68 3.18 7.96
N LYS A 81 -9.19 1.95 7.83
CA LYS A 81 -10.64 1.66 7.80
C LYS A 81 -11.37 2.04 9.09
N SER A 82 -10.69 2.12 10.24
CA SER A 82 -11.32 2.55 11.49
C SER A 82 -11.38 4.06 11.64
N GLN A 83 -10.70 4.83 10.78
CA GLN A 83 -10.71 6.30 10.81
C GLN A 83 -11.88 6.93 10.02
N GLY A 84 -12.70 6.14 9.31
CA GLY A 84 -13.83 6.60 8.50
C GLY A 84 -13.77 6.06 7.08
#